data_AF-A0A1B8SI83-F1
#
_entry.id   AF-A0A1B8SI83-F1
#
_cell.length_a   1.000
_cell.length_b   1.000
_cell.length_c   1.000
_cell.angle_alpha   90.00
_cell.angle_beta   90.00
_cell.angle_gamma   90.00
#
_symmetry.space_group_name_H-M   'P 1'
#
loop_
_entity.id
_entity.type
_entity.pdbx_description
1 polymer ?
#
loop_
_entity_poly.entity_id
_entity_poly.type
_entity_poly.pdbx_seq_one_letter_code
_entity_poly.pdbx_strand_id
1 'polypeptide(L)'
;MSRRLGGPAVALAAIAVGLLSAPAATAHDPECDIILPAADDLEAVFDQIRPGRMPVQGTEAQIVAAQSPLFGLTSPAAVDLRLWSSTLAAEVNRVNPYRPAGPDRIARDLAQARRQLTAARQYCR
;
A
#
# COMPACT_ATOMS: atom_id res chain seq x y z
N MET A 1 53.53 16.06 61.95
CA MET A 1 53.85 14.62 61.86
C MET A 1 53.14 14.05 60.63
N SER A 2 53.91 13.75 59.58
CA SER A 2 53.45 13.09 58.36
C SER A 2 53.15 11.61 58.62
N ARG A 3 52.03 11.10 58.10
CA ARG A 3 51.92 9.71 57.60
C ARG A 3 51.00 9.67 56.37
N ARG A 4 51.59 9.26 55.24
CA ARG A 4 50.94 8.84 53.99
C ARG A 4 50.65 7.35 54.09
N LEU A 5 49.47 6.89 53.65
CA LEU A 5 49.13 5.55 53.12
C LEU A 5 47.76 5.73 52.42
N GLY A 6 47.44 5.30 51.21
CA GLY A 6 48.06 4.33 50.31
C GLY A 6 47.00 3.34 49.82
N GLY A 7 46.27 3.69 48.73
CA GLY A 7 45.57 2.77 47.81
C GLY A 7 44.16 2.28 48.18
N PRO A 8 43.43 1.60 47.25
CA PRO A 8 43.59 1.51 45.80
C PRO A 8 42.37 2.10 45.04
N ALA A 9 42.58 2.47 43.77
CA ALA A 9 41.52 2.83 42.84
C ALA A 9 40.64 1.60 42.56
N VAL A 10 39.38 1.64 42.98
CA VAL A 10 38.37 0.65 42.59
C VAL A 10 37.94 0.99 41.16
N ALA A 11 38.44 0.20 40.21
CA ALA A 11 37.99 0.23 38.82
C ALA A 11 36.54 -0.30 38.75
N LEU A 12 35.58 0.62 38.61
CA LEU A 12 34.20 0.29 38.25
C LEU A 12 34.19 -0.09 36.77
N ALA A 13 34.13 -1.41 36.50
CA ALA A 13 33.89 -1.94 35.18
C ALA A 13 32.48 -1.54 34.72
N ALA A 14 32.39 -0.59 33.78
CA ALA A 14 31.15 -0.27 33.10
C ALA A 14 30.81 -1.44 32.15
N ILE A 15 29.87 -2.28 32.56
CA ILE A 15 29.24 -3.25 31.67
C ILE A 15 28.36 -2.45 30.72
N ALA A 16 28.90 -2.07 29.57
CA ALA A 16 28.11 -1.58 28.46
C ALA A 16 27.27 -2.76 27.95
N VAL A 17 26.05 -2.91 28.48
CA VAL A 17 25.04 -3.76 27.86
C VAL A 17 24.70 -3.09 26.54
N GLY A 18 25.40 -3.53 25.48
CA GLY A 18 25.06 -3.20 24.13
C GLY A 18 23.64 -3.70 23.89
N LEU A 19 22.67 -2.78 23.93
CA LEU A 19 21.42 -2.95 23.21
C LEU A 19 21.81 -3.00 21.73
N LEU A 20 22.17 -4.20 21.26
CA LEU A 20 22.09 -4.51 19.84
C LEU A 20 20.61 -4.42 19.48
N SER A 21 20.15 -3.21 19.16
CA SER A 21 19.06 -3.06 18.22
C SER A 21 19.58 -3.65 16.91
N ALA A 22 19.45 -4.97 16.76
CA ALA A 22 19.51 -5.59 15.46
C ALA A 22 18.59 -4.76 14.56
N PRO A 23 19.01 -4.36 13.36
CA PRO A 23 18.08 -3.76 12.42
C PRO A 23 16.95 -4.78 12.31
N ALA A 24 15.73 -4.39 12.72
CA ALA A 24 14.56 -5.14 12.34
C ALA A 24 14.62 -5.11 10.81
N ALA A 25 15.08 -6.20 10.20
CA ALA A 25 14.87 -6.42 8.79
C ALA A 25 13.38 -6.17 8.62
N THR A 26 13.03 -5.13 7.86
CA THR A 26 11.66 -4.91 7.43
C THR A 26 11.26 -6.24 6.80
N ALA A 27 10.47 -7.03 7.54
CA ALA A 27 10.03 -8.31 7.04
C ALA A 27 9.28 -7.98 5.75
N HIS A 28 9.83 -8.40 4.62
CA HIS A 28 9.17 -8.27 3.33
C HIS A 28 7.83 -8.96 3.47
N ASP A 29 6.74 -8.20 3.37
CA ASP A 29 5.42 -8.78 3.41
C ASP A 29 5.28 -9.66 2.15
N PRO A 30 5.08 -10.99 2.29
CA PRO A 30 4.93 -11.87 1.14
C PRO A 30 3.75 -11.49 0.23
N GLU A 31 2.75 -10.76 0.73
CA GLU A 31 1.66 -10.24 -0.10
C GLU A 31 2.17 -9.23 -1.15
N CYS A 32 3.32 -8.58 -0.93
CA CYS A 32 3.88 -7.60 -1.86
C CYS A 32 4.29 -8.18 -3.20
N ASP A 33 4.60 -9.49 -3.25
CA ASP A 33 4.88 -10.19 -4.49
C ASP A 33 3.63 -10.34 -5.38
N ILE A 34 2.44 -10.15 -4.81
CA ILE A 34 1.14 -10.18 -5.49
C ILE A 34 0.58 -8.76 -5.69
N ILE A 35 0.74 -7.88 -4.69
CA ILE A 35 0.24 -6.50 -4.72
C ILE A 35 0.91 -5.71 -5.84
N LEU A 36 2.24 -5.79 -5.99
CA LEU A 36 2.97 -4.97 -6.96
C LEU A 36 2.57 -5.27 -8.41
N PRO A 37 2.54 -6.54 -8.88
CA PRO A 37 2.07 -6.85 -10.23
C PRO A 37 0.61 -6.44 -10.46
N ALA A 38 -0.28 -6.70 -9.51
CA ALA A 38 -1.69 -6.32 -9.64
C ALA A 38 -1.86 -4.78 -9.68
N ALA A 39 -1.03 -4.03 -8.97
CA ALA A 39 -1.01 -2.57 -9.03
C ALA A 39 -0.57 -2.06 -10.40
N ASP A 40 0.43 -2.70 -11.02
CA ASP A 40 0.89 -2.34 -12.37
C ASP A 40 -0.19 -2.62 -13.44
N ASP A 41 -0.85 -3.78 -13.36
CA ASP A 41 -1.98 -4.10 -14.25
C ASP A 41 -3.13 -3.12 -14.08
N LEU A 42 -3.47 -2.75 -12.84
CA LEU A 42 -4.51 -1.76 -12.55
C LEU A 42 -4.15 -0.37 -13.07
N GLU A 43 -2.90 0.07 -12.91
CA GLU A 43 -2.44 1.36 -13.44
C GLU A 43 -2.58 1.42 -14.97
N ALA A 44 -2.18 0.35 -15.66
CA ALA A 44 -2.31 0.25 -17.11
C ALA A 44 -3.77 0.35 -17.59
N VAL A 45 -4.72 -0.21 -16.84
CA VAL A 45 -6.16 -0.07 -17.13
C VAL A 45 -6.66 1.33 -16.81
N PHE A 46 -6.26 1.91 -15.67
CA PHE A 46 -6.68 3.23 -15.24
C PHE A 46 -6.23 4.34 -16.19
N ASP A 47 -5.07 4.19 -16.83
CA ASP A 47 -4.55 5.16 -17.81
C ASP A 47 -5.34 5.21 -19.11
N GLN A 48 -6.17 4.20 -19.37
CA GLN A 48 -7.11 4.22 -20.49
C GLN A 48 -8.35 5.08 -20.21
N ILE A 49 -8.63 5.40 -18.93
CA ILE A 49 -9.79 6.18 -18.52
C ILE A 49 -9.47 7.68 -18.66
N ARG A 50 -10.09 8.32 -19.65
CA ARG A 50 -9.90 9.75 -19.92
C ARG A 50 -10.88 10.60 -19.10
N PRO A 51 -10.40 11.64 -18.37
CA PRO A 51 -11.28 12.55 -17.65
C PRO A 51 -12.32 13.22 -18.56
N GLY A 52 -13.54 13.40 -18.04
CA GLY A 52 -14.63 14.07 -18.76
C GLY A 52 -15.21 13.25 -19.94
N ARG A 53 -14.72 12.04 -20.18
CA ARG A 53 -15.27 11.11 -21.17
C ARG A 53 -15.73 9.84 -20.48
N MET A 54 -16.75 9.20 -21.06
CA MET A 54 -17.14 7.87 -20.62
C MET A 54 -16.03 6.87 -20.98
N PRO A 55 -15.71 5.92 -20.08
CA PRO A 55 -14.81 4.81 -20.37
C PRO A 55 -15.29 4.00 -21.59
N VAL A 56 -14.33 3.36 -22.27
CA VAL A 56 -14.62 2.46 -23.39
C VAL A 56 -15.36 1.21 -22.88
N GLN A 57 -16.13 0.57 -23.76
CA GLN A 57 -16.84 -0.66 -23.40
C GLN A 57 -15.84 -1.76 -22.98
N GLY A 58 -16.16 -2.48 -21.91
CA GLY A 58 -15.31 -3.55 -21.37
C GLY A 58 -14.18 -3.07 -20.45
N THR A 59 -14.06 -1.76 -20.18
CA THR A 59 -13.13 -1.27 -19.16
C THR A 59 -13.44 -1.85 -17.77
N GLU A 60 -14.71 -2.12 -17.43
CA GLU A 60 -15.02 -2.71 -16.12
C GLU A 60 -14.44 -4.12 -15.99
N ALA A 61 -14.55 -4.93 -17.04
CA ALA A 61 -14.06 -6.30 -17.04
C ALA A 61 -12.53 -6.33 -16.91
N GLN A 62 -11.85 -5.38 -17.55
CA GLN A 62 -10.40 -5.21 -17.41
C GLN A 62 -10.00 -4.84 -15.98
N ILE A 63 -10.72 -3.92 -15.33
CA ILE A 63 -10.45 -3.58 -13.91
C ILE A 63 -10.65 -4.82 -13.03
N VAL A 64 -11.76 -5.54 -13.21
CA VAL A 64 -12.08 -6.76 -12.45
C VAL A 64 -11.02 -7.84 -12.62
N ALA A 65 -10.51 -8.03 -13.84
CA ALA A 65 -9.43 -8.97 -14.12
C ALA A 65 -8.13 -8.56 -13.41
N ALA A 66 -7.72 -7.30 -13.54
CA ALA A 66 -6.49 -6.77 -12.94
C ALA A 66 -6.48 -6.83 -11.41
N GLN A 67 -7.63 -6.58 -10.75
CA GLN A 67 -7.72 -6.68 -9.29
C GLN A 67 -7.89 -8.10 -8.75
N SER A 68 -8.14 -9.09 -9.63
CA SER A 68 -8.45 -10.46 -9.20
C SER A 68 -7.39 -11.11 -8.28
N PRO A 69 -6.07 -10.87 -8.46
CA PRO A 69 -5.06 -11.43 -7.56
C PRO A 69 -5.11 -10.88 -6.13
N LEU A 70 -5.76 -9.72 -5.92
CA LEU A 70 -5.89 -9.10 -4.61
C LEU A 70 -6.94 -9.79 -3.72
N PHE A 71 -7.75 -10.69 -4.29
CA PHE A 71 -8.73 -11.44 -3.50
C PHE A 71 -8.04 -12.52 -2.66
N GLY A 72 -8.30 -12.51 -1.35
CA GLY A 72 -7.68 -13.44 -0.40
C GLY A 72 -6.49 -12.84 0.34
N LEU A 73 -5.98 -11.69 -0.12
CA LEU A 73 -5.00 -10.89 0.62
C LEU A 73 -5.67 -10.14 1.77
N THR A 74 -4.89 -9.90 2.82
CA THR A 74 -5.38 -9.37 4.11
C THR A 74 -4.71 -8.09 4.55
N SER A 75 -3.58 -7.72 3.96
CA SER A 75 -2.93 -6.44 4.24
C SER A 75 -3.88 -5.28 3.93
N PRO A 76 -3.83 -4.19 4.72
CA PRO A 76 -4.65 -3.00 4.45
C PRO A 76 -4.43 -2.45 3.03
N ALA A 77 -3.18 -2.49 2.55
CA ALA A 77 -2.83 -2.05 1.20
C ALA A 77 -3.56 -2.84 0.10
N ALA A 78 -3.61 -4.17 0.20
CA ALA A 78 -4.32 -5.01 -0.76
C ALA A 78 -5.84 -4.81 -0.67
N VAL A 79 -6.38 -4.75 0.55
CA VAL A 79 -7.82 -4.61 0.79
C VAL A 79 -8.33 -3.27 0.25
N ASP A 80 -7.65 -2.18 0.55
CA ASP A 80 -8.06 -0.83 0.11
C ASP A 80 -7.92 -0.68 -1.41
N LEU A 81 -6.84 -1.19 -2.01
CA LEU A 81 -6.66 -1.17 -3.45
C LEU A 81 -7.78 -1.95 -4.15
N ARG A 82 -8.09 -3.17 -3.69
CA ARG A 82 -9.19 -3.98 -4.23
C ARG A 82 -10.54 -3.27 -4.10
N LEU A 83 -10.82 -2.65 -2.95
CA LEU A 83 -12.09 -2.02 -2.67
C LEU A 83 -12.34 -0.81 -3.57
N TRP A 84 -11.32 0.05 -3.74
CA TRP A 84 -11.44 1.23 -4.59
C TRP A 84 -11.43 0.89 -6.09
N SER A 85 -10.70 -0.14 -6.50
CA SER A 85 -10.79 -0.70 -7.86
C SER A 85 -12.18 -1.28 -8.15
N SER A 86 -12.78 -2.01 -7.21
CA SER A 86 -14.13 -2.58 -7.36
C SER A 86 -15.19 -1.48 -7.43
N THR A 87 -15.03 -0.43 -6.63
CA THR A 87 -15.91 0.74 -6.63
C THR A 87 -15.88 1.43 -7.99
N LEU A 88 -14.67 1.66 -8.54
CA LEU A 88 -14.51 2.22 -9.87
C LEU A 88 -15.13 1.30 -10.94
N ALA A 89 -14.88 -0.02 -10.89
CA ALA A 89 -15.45 -0.96 -11.85
C ALA A 89 -16.99 -0.93 -11.84
N ALA A 90 -17.61 -0.87 -10.66
CA ALA A 90 -19.07 -0.78 -10.53
C ALA A 90 -19.64 0.51 -11.15
N GLU A 91 -18.95 1.63 -10.94
CA GLU A 91 -19.32 2.92 -11.51
C GLU A 91 -19.17 2.92 -13.05
N VAL A 92 -18.08 2.34 -13.57
CA VAL A 92 -17.83 2.16 -15.01
C VAL A 92 -18.89 1.27 -15.67
N ASN A 93 -19.32 0.20 -14.99
CA ASN A 93 -20.33 -0.73 -15.49
C ASN A 93 -21.76 -0.15 -15.47
N ARG A 94 -21.98 0.98 -14.77
CA ARG A 94 -23.29 1.67 -14.68
C ARG A 94 -24.43 0.78 -14.20
N VAL A 95 -24.14 -0.24 -13.39
CA VAL A 95 -25.12 -1.24 -12.96
C VAL A 95 -26.16 -0.66 -11.99
N ASN A 96 -25.94 0.52 -11.42
CA ASN A 96 -26.85 1.09 -10.42
C ASN A 96 -27.94 1.99 -11.07
N PRO A 97 -29.21 1.52 -11.17
CA PRO A 97 -30.30 2.31 -11.75
C PRO A 97 -30.71 3.51 -10.89
N TYR A 98 -30.34 3.53 -9.60
CA TYR A 98 -30.67 4.60 -8.66
C TYR A 98 -29.54 5.64 -8.52
N ARG A 99 -28.39 5.38 -9.13
CA ARG A 99 -27.23 6.29 -9.17
C ARG A 99 -26.66 6.26 -10.60
N PRO A 100 -27.23 7.03 -11.53
CA PRO A 100 -26.70 7.10 -12.88
C PRO A 100 -25.24 7.53 -12.84
N ALA A 101 -24.39 6.72 -13.47
CA ALA A 101 -22.97 6.98 -13.50
C ALA A 101 -22.70 8.27 -14.28
N GLY A 102 -21.85 9.13 -13.71
CA GLY A 102 -21.50 10.41 -14.30
C GLY A 102 -19.99 10.54 -14.50
N PRO A 103 -19.53 11.23 -15.54
CA PRO A 103 -18.09 11.40 -15.81
C PRO A 103 -17.34 12.02 -14.62
N ASP A 104 -17.98 12.93 -13.88
CA ASP A 104 -17.38 13.52 -12.68
C ASP A 104 -17.21 12.53 -11.53
N ARG A 105 -18.12 11.56 -11.40
CA ARG A 105 -18.01 10.53 -10.36
C ARG A 105 -16.93 9.51 -10.71
N ILE A 106 -16.92 9.04 -11.95
CA ILE A 106 -15.85 8.19 -12.48
C ILE A 106 -14.49 8.87 -12.25
N ALA A 107 -14.37 10.18 -12.52
CA ALA A 107 -13.13 10.91 -12.27
C ALA A 107 -12.73 10.94 -10.78
N ARG A 108 -13.69 11.12 -9.86
CA ARG A 108 -13.41 11.08 -8.40
C ARG A 108 -12.97 9.69 -7.94
N ASP A 109 -13.67 8.66 -8.37
CA ASP A 109 -13.39 7.28 -7.96
C ASP A 109 -12.06 6.80 -8.58
N LEU A 110 -11.76 7.19 -9.82
CA LEU A 110 -10.45 6.97 -10.45
C LEU A 110 -9.33 7.65 -9.67
N ALA A 111 -9.52 8.90 -9.25
CA ALA A 111 -8.53 9.60 -8.45
C ALA A 111 -8.27 8.90 -7.11
N GLN A 112 -9.30 8.35 -6.48
CA GLN A 112 -9.15 7.60 -5.24
C GLN A 112 -8.49 6.24 -5.48
N ALA A 113 -8.84 5.51 -6.54
CA ALA A 113 -8.16 4.26 -6.89
C ALA A 113 -6.65 4.47 -7.17
N ARG A 114 -6.29 5.57 -7.86
CA ARG A 114 -4.88 5.96 -8.05
C ARG A 114 -4.15 6.31 -6.75
N ARG A 115 -4.83 6.90 -5.77
CA ARG A 115 -4.26 7.08 -4.43
C ARG A 115 -3.93 5.74 -3.78
N GLN A 116 -4.79 4.74 -3.94
CA GLN A 116 -4.53 3.40 -3.40
C GLN A 116 -3.39 2.68 -4.12
N LEU A 117 -3.21 2.89 -5.43
CA LEU A 117 -1.99 2.40 -6.13
C LEU A 117 -0.72 2.96 -5.49
N THR A 118 -0.71 4.27 -5.21
CA THR A 118 0.43 4.93 -4.58
C THR A 118 0.66 4.39 -3.17
N ALA A 119 -0.40 4.21 -2.37
CA ALA A 119 -0.32 3.67 -1.02
C ALA A 119 0.18 2.21 -1.01
N ALA A 120 -0.33 1.37 -1.92
CA ALA A 120 0.09 -0.02 -2.05
C ALA A 120 1.58 -0.14 -2.43
N ARG A 121 2.06 0.70 -3.34
CA ARG A 121 3.49 0.76 -3.68
C ARG A 121 4.36 1.28 -2.55
N GLN A 122 3.86 2.20 -1.73
CA GLN A 122 4.57 2.69 -0.55
C GLN A 122 4.64 1.63 0.56
N TYR A 123 3.59 0.83 0.70
CA TYR A 123 3.55 -0.30 1.63
C TYR A 123 4.60 -1.37 1.31
N CYS A 124 4.84 -1.62 0.01
CA CYS A 124 5.76 -2.65 -0.47
C CYS A 124 7.21 -2.18 -0.72
N ARG A 125 7.61 -1.05 -0.14
CA ARG A 125 8.98 -0.51 -0.21
C ARG A 125 9.68 -0.60 1.13
#